data_AF-A0A8W8LGS5-F1
#
_entry.id   AF-A0A8W8LGS5-F1
#
_cell.length_a   1.000
_cell.length_b   1.000
_cell.length_c   1.000
_cell.angle_alpha   90.00
_cell.angle_beta   90.00
_cell.angle_gamma   90.00
#
_symmetry.space_group_name_H-M   'P 1'
#
loop_
_entity.id
_entity.type
_entity.pdbx_description
1 polymer ?
#
loop_
_entity_poly.entity_id
_entity_poly.type
_entity_poly.pdbx_seq_one_letter_code
_entity_poly.pdbx_strand_id
1 'polypeptide(L)'
;MVNCLVITAIICVLVTTVGTIVSFATPNWLSVRVPAGVMNKRVDVCDCSSTDCDCGLWLNCRGGPSSAGSLNNCQWYFANEFAIEKNLPDWFKAVQGLMSCAVASSMLSLLIGLFSLCWSSKGCNPYQATGAFANLTFLLLAVAISLFGAKAYLENKAEVLTDKSRDTDHILLFGWSFWVAVGSTALSLIASILYFCVGRNEEEYN
;
A
#
# COMPACT_ATOMS: atom_id res chain seq x y z
N MET A 1 14.57 15.24 27.72
CA MET A 1 15.06 13.87 27.42
C MET A 1 14.10 13.27 26.43
N VAL A 2 14.58 12.73 25.29
CA VAL A 2 13.70 12.07 24.32
C VAL A 2 13.11 10.84 24.98
N ASN A 3 11.80 10.83 25.16
CA ASN A 3 11.10 9.75 25.84
C ASN A 3 11.15 8.49 24.96
N CYS A 4 11.33 7.29 25.52
CA CYS A 4 11.38 6.04 24.74
C CYS A 4 10.14 5.89 23.84
N LEU A 5 9.01 6.47 24.27
CA LEU A 5 7.76 6.50 23.52
C LEU A 5 7.86 7.27 22.19
N VAL A 6 8.63 8.36 22.15
CA VAL A 6 8.89 9.15 20.92
C VAL A 6 9.72 8.33 19.93
N ILE A 7 10.78 7.67 20.41
CA ILE A 7 11.65 6.85 19.58
C ILE A 7 10.85 5.71 18.95
N THR A 8 10.03 5.01 19.75
CA THR A 8 9.14 3.96 19.26
C THR A 8 8.17 4.49 18.21
N ALA A 9 7.57 5.67 18.42
CA ALA A 9 6.66 6.29 17.47
C ALA A 9 7.35 6.63 16.13
N ILE A 10 8.58 7.16 16.17
CA ILE A 10 9.40 7.43 14.97
C ILE A 10 9.70 6.14 14.20
N ILE A 11 10.09 5.07 14.90
CA ILE A 11 10.36 3.77 14.26
C ILE A 11 9.08 3.23 13.61
N CYS A 12 7.93 3.33 14.27
CA CYS A 12 6.66 2.91 13.68
C CYS A 12 6.31 3.70 12.41
N VAL A 13 6.52 5.03 12.39
CA VAL A 13 6.32 5.86 11.18
C VAL A 13 7.31 5.50 10.08
N LEU A 14 8.58 5.25 10.42
CA LEU A 14 9.58 4.82 9.45
C LEU A 14 9.17 3.51 8.77
N VAL A 15 8.82 2.48 9.56
CA VAL A 15 8.38 1.18 9.04
C VAL A 15 7.11 1.33 8.21
N THR A 16 6.14 2.13 8.68
CA THR A 16 4.91 2.44 7.94
C THR A 16 5.21 3.10 6.59
N THR A 17 6.11 4.08 6.56
CA THR A 17 6.46 4.83 5.35
C THR A 17 7.14 3.89 4.34
N VAL A 18 8.11 3.10 4.79
CA VAL A 18 8.79 2.11 3.93
C VAL A 18 7.80 1.06 3.42
N GLY A 19 6.97 0.49 4.30
CA GLY A 19 5.96 -0.50 3.91
C GLY A 19 4.94 0.06 2.91
N THR A 20 4.51 1.30 3.10
CA THR A 20 3.59 1.99 2.19
C THR A 20 4.24 2.24 0.83
N ILE A 21 5.49 2.70 0.78
CA ILE A 21 6.24 2.92 -0.47
C ILE A 21 6.46 1.59 -1.21
N VAL A 22 6.89 0.55 -0.48
CA VAL A 22 7.13 -0.77 -1.04
C VAL A 22 5.84 -1.33 -1.62
N SER A 23 4.74 -1.31 -0.86
CA SER A 23 3.45 -1.74 -1.34
C SER A 23 3.00 -0.92 -2.56
N PHE A 24 3.14 0.40 -2.50
CA PHE A 24 2.82 1.30 -3.61
C PHE A 24 3.58 0.95 -4.90
N ALA A 25 4.89 0.70 -4.82
CA ALA A 25 5.74 0.53 -5.99
C ALA A 25 5.77 -0.90 -6.56
N THR A 26 5.42 -1.90 -5.76
CA THR A 26 5.65 -3.31 -6.14
C THR A 26 4.50 -3.92 -6.95
N PRO A 27 4.80 -4.71 -7.99
CA PRO A 27 3.80 -5.29 -8.87
C PRO A 27 3.07 -6.53 -8.34
N ASN A 28 2.86 -6.64 -7.01
CA ASN A 28 2.35 -7.88 -6.41
C ASN A 28 1.18 -7.61 -5.44
N TRP A 29 0.18 -6.88 -5.92
CA TRP A 29 -1.10 -6.69 -5.21
C TRP A 29 -2.07 -7.83 -5.47
N LEU A 30 -2.12 -8.31 -6.71
CA LEU A 30 -2.88 -9.48 -7.12
C LEU A 30 -1.99 -10.39 -7.98
N SER A 31 -2.06 -11.69 -7.75
CA SER A 31 -1.41 -12.71 -8.58
C SER A 31 -2.49 -13.50 -9.29
N VAL A 32 -2.45 -13.51 -10.61
CA VAL A 32 -3.36 -14.25 -11.48
C VAL A 32 -2.66 -15.53 -11.88
N ARG A 33 -3.23 -16.67 -11.50
CA ARG A 33 -2.76 -18.01 -11.90
C ARG A 33 -3.87 -18.75 -12.63
N VAL A 34 -3.65 -19.02 -13.91
CA VAL A 34 -4.56 -19.77 -14.78
C VAL A 34 -3.93 -21.13 -15.08
N PRO A 35 -4.61 -22.24 -14.78
CA PRO A 35 -4.09 -23.57 -15.07
C PRO A 35 -3.85 -23.75 -16.57
N ALA A 36 -2.72 -24.41 -16.91
CA ALA A 36 -2.33 -24.70 -18.28
C ALA A 36 -3.40 -25.58 -18.95
N GLY A 37 -4.18 -25.01 -19.86
CA GLY A 37 -5.28 -25.70 -20.56
C GLY A 37 -6.52 -24.85 -20.77
N VAL A 38 -6.73 -23.81 -19.96
CA VAL A 38 -7.83 -22.85 -20.11
C VAL A 38 -7.30 -21.59 -20.81
N MET A 39 -7.19 -21.64 -22.14
CA MET A 39 -6.82 -20.45 -22.94
C MET A 39 -7.99 -19.45 -22.98
N ASN A 40 -7.64 -18.15 -22.94
CA ASN A 40 -8.52 -17.01 -23.25
C ASN A 40 -9.57 -16.59 -22.20
N LYS A 41 -9.23 -16.55 -20.91
CA LYS A 41 -9.98 -15.71 -19.97
C LYS A 41 -9.14 -14.52 -19.55
N ARG A 42 -9.47 -13.34 -20.11
CA ARG A 42 -8.89 -12.07 -19.64
C ARG A 42 -9.42 -11.81 -18.23
N VAL A 43 -8.52 -11.43 -17.34
CA VAL A 43 -8.90 -10.85 -16.06
C VAL A 43 -8.93 -9.34 -16.26
N ASP A 44 -10.14 -8.77 -16.25
CA ASP A 44 -10.41 -7.38 -16.61
C ASP A 44 -9.77 -6.35 -15.67
N VAL A 45 -9.28 -6.77 -14.49
CA VAL A 45 -8.71 -5.88 -13.48
C VAL A 45 -7.34 -5.31 -13.87
N CYS A 46 -6.54 -6.03 -14.66
CA CYS A 46 -5.17 -5.63 -14.98
C CYS A 46 -4.68 -6.02 -16.39
N ASP A 47 -5.60 -6.26 -17.33
CA ASP A 47 -5.33 -6.64 -18.73
C ASP A 47 -4.24 -7.72 -18.87
N CYS A 48 -4.31 -8.73 -18.01
CA CYS A 48 -3.43 -9.89 -18.06
C CYS A 48 -3.98 -10.91 -19.05
N SER A 49 -3.21 -11.20 -20.09
CA SER A 49 -3.52 -12.20 -21.12
C SER A 49 -2.71 -13.50 -20.98
N SER A 50 -1.81 -13.59 -19.99
CA SER A 50 -0.93 -14.74 -19.75
C SER A 50 -1.46 -15.66 -18.65
N THR A 51 -0.97 -16.91 -18.64
CA THR A 51 -1.33 -17.92 -17.63
C THR A 51 -0.86 -17.56 -16.22
N ASP A 52 0.27 -16.85 -16.12
CA ASP A 52 0.76 -16.28 -14.87
C ASP A 52 0.97 -14.78 -15.06
N CYS A 53 0.42 -13.97 -14.15
CA CYS A 53 0.55 -12.51 -14.20
C CYS A 53 0.48 -11.93 -12.79
N ASP A 54 1.40 -11.03 -12.46
CA ASP A 54 1.34 -10.27 -11.21
C ASP A 54 0.94 -8.83 -11.51
N CYS A 55 -0.06 -8.33 -10.80
CA CYS A 55 -0.64 -7.01 -10.98
C CYS A 55 -0.30 -6.14 -9.78
N GLY A 56 0.37 -5.02 -10.05
CA GLY A 56 0.51 -3.92 -9.10
C GLY A 56 -0.47 -2.79 -9.39
N LEU A 57 -0.29 -1.72 -8.61
CA LEU A 57 -1.00 -0.47 -8.81
C LEU A 57 -0.57 0.25 -10.09
N TRP A 58 0.70 0.20 -10.49
CA TRP A 58 1.22 1.03 -11.59
C TRP A 58 1.58 0.24 -12.86
N LEU A 59 1.86 -1.05 -12.67
CA LEU A 59 2.35 -1.93 -13.72
C LEU A 59 1.88 -3.37 -13.47
N ASN A 60 1.75 -4.12 -14.55
CA ASN A 60 1.55 -5.57 -14.51
C ASN A 60 2.82 -6.26 -15.02
N CYS A 61 3.05 -7.51 -14.62
CA CYS A 61 4.19 -8.32 -15.03
C CYS A 61 3.73 -9.70 -15.50
N ARG A 62 4.01 -10.03 -16.77
CA ARG A 62 3.65 -11.31 -17.37
C ARG A 62 4.69 -12.38 -17.04
N GLY A 63 4.23 -13.56 -16.62
CA GLY A 63 5.09 -14.69 -16.24
C GLY A 63 5.74 -14.54 -14.85
N GLY A 64 5.22 -13.63 -14.01
CA GLY A 64 5.79 -13.29 -12.71
C GLY A 64 7.15 -12.57 -12.80
N PRO A 65 7.73 -12.16 -11.67
CA PRO A 65 9.10 -11.68 -11.65
C PRO A 65 10.02 -12.83 -12.10
N SER A 66 10.68 -12.65 -13.24
CA SER A 66 11.70 -13.59 -13.69
C SER A 66 12.74 -13.77 -12.59
N SER A 67 13.24 -14.98 -12.37
CA SER A 67 14.26 -15.32 -11.35
C SER A 67 15.59 -14.56 -11.53
N ALA A 68 15.73 -13.80 -12.62
CA ALA A 68 16.81 -12.87 -12.90
C ALA A 68 16.52 -11.41 -12.45
N GLY A 69 15.37 -11.12 -11.82
CA GLY A 69 14.99 -9.77 -11.41
C GLY A 69 14.70 -8.81 -12.57
N SER A 70 14.49 -9.35 -13.78
CA SER A 70 14.28 -8.53 -14.98
C SER A 70 12.82 -8.10 -15.10
N LEU A 71 12.60 -6.78 -15.13
CA LEU A 71 11.31 -6.13 -15.44
C LEU A 71 10.95 -6.16 -16.94
N ASN A 72 11.70 -6.88 -17.77
CA ASN A 72 11.46 -6.90 -19.22
C ASN A 72 10.07 -7.43 -19.62
N ASN A 73 9.41 -8.16 -18.73
CA ASN A 73 8.04 -8.67 -18.94
C ASN A 73 6.96 -7.81 -18.27
N CYS A 74 7.33 -6.64 -17.74
CA CYS A 74 6.42 -5.75 -17.06
C CYS A 74 6.02 -4.57 -17.95
N GLN A 75 4.74 -4.20 -17.89
CA GLN A 75 4.17 -3.10 -18.66
C GLN A 75 3.49 -2.10 -17.72
N TRP A 76 3.84 -0.82 -17.87
CA TRP A 76 3.22 0.27 -17.13
C TRP A 76 1.84 0.58 -17.69
N TYR A 77 0.86 0.84 -16.81
CA TYR A 77 -0.51 1.17 -17.25
C TYR A 77 -0.60 2.49 -18.02
N PHE A 78 0.33 3.40 -17.74
CA PHE A 78 0.43 4.73 -18.36
C PHE A 78 1.29 4.73 -19.64
N ALA A 79 1.91 3.59 -19.99
CA ALA A 79 2.60 3.47 -21.27
C ALA A 79 1.59 3.40 -22.44
N ASN A 80 2.06 3.67 -23.66
CA ASN A 80 1.27 3.61 -24.90
C ASN A 80 -0.03 4.44 -24.83
N GLU A 81 0.10 5.75 -24.62
CA GLU A 81 -1.03 6.71 -24.61
C GLU A 81 -2.17 6.36 -23.63
N PHE A 82 -1.81 5.78 -22.48
CA PHE A 82 -2.76 5.40 -21.44
C PHE A 82 -3.80 4.36 -21.92
N ALA A 83 -3.46 3.55 -22.93
CA ALA A 83 -4.36 2.57 -23.51
C ALA A 83 -4.85 1.54 -22.47
N ILE A 84 -4.01 1.16 -21.52
CA ILE A 84 -4.39 0.25 -20.42
C ILE A 84 -5.15 1.00 -19.34
N GLU A 85 -4.67 2.18 -18.93
CA GLU A 85 -5.34 2.99 -17.90
C GLU A 85 -6.79 3.34 -18.29
N LYS A 86 -7.07 3.66 -19.56
CA LYS A 86 -8.44 3.94 -20.02
C LYS A 86 -9.42 2.80 -19.74
N ASN A 87 -8.93 1.57 -19.77
CA ASN A 87 -9.73 0.37 -19.52
C ASN A 87 -9.72 -0.07 -18.04
N LEU A 88 -8.89 0.56 -17.18
CA LEU A 88 -8.89 0.26 -15.76
C LEU A 88 -10.20 0.73 -15.10
N PRO A 89 -10.78 -0.08 -14.19
CA PRO A 89 -11.96 0.32 -13.43
C PRO A 89 -11.74 1.61 -12.64
N ASP A 90 -12.76 2.47 -12.55
CA ASP A 90 -12.65 3.76 -11.83
C ASP A 90 -12.31 3.57 -10.35
N TRP A 91 -12.81 2.50 -9.73
CA TRP A 91 -12.48 2.16 -8.36
C TRP A 91 -10.98 1.86 -8.19
N PHE A 92 -10.34 1.27 -9.19
CA PHE A 92 -8.91 0.96 -9.16
C PHE A 92 -8.07 2.24 -9.26
N LYS A 93 -8.49 3.18 -10.11
CA LYS A 93 -7.89 4.52 -10.21
C LYS A 93 -8.03 5.31 -8.91
N ALA A 94 -9.18 5.18 -8.24
CA ALA A 94 -9.37 5.77 -6.92
C ALA A 94 -8.39 5.20 -5.88
N VAL A 95 -8.11 3.88 -5.90
CA VAL A 95 -7.09 3.27 -5.04
C VAL A 95 -5.70 3.81 -5.35
N GLN A 96 -5.32 3.94 -6.63
CA GLN A 96 -4.04 4.54 -7.03
C GLN A 96 -3.90 5.97 -6.45
N GLY A 97 -4.94 6.78 -6.57
CA GLY A 97 -5.00 8.13 -5.99
C GLY A 97 -4.84 8.12 -4.48
N LEU A 98 -5.64 7.34 -3.76
CA LEU A 98 -5.58 7.25 -2.30
C LEU A 98 -4.22 6.77 -1.80
N MET A 99 -3.63 5.76 -2.45
CA MET A 99 -2.31 5.24 -2.11
C MET A 99 -1.21 6.28 -2.38
N SER A 100 -1.32 7.07 -3.46
CA SER A 100 -0.37 8.17 -3.72
C SER A 100 -0.43 9.25 -2.65
N CYS A 101 -1.63 9.64 -2.22
CA CYS A 101 -1.81 10.58 -1.11
C CYS A 101 -1.29 10.01 0.21
N ALA A 102 -1.47 8.71 0.46
CA ALA A 102 -0.95 8.04 1.65
C ALA A 102 0.59 8.01 1.70
N VAL A 103 1.25 7.80 0.55
CA VAL A 103 2.71 7.92 0.44
C VAL A 103 3.14 9.35 0.77
N ALA A 104 2.50 10.37 0.18
CA ALA A 104 2.84 11.76 0.43
C ALA A 104 2.64 12.15 1.92
N SER A 105 1.52 11.76 2.52
CA SER A 105 1.22 12.06 3.93
C SER A 105 2.15 11.33 4.90
N SER A 106 2.53 10.07 4.60
CA SER A 106 3.46 9.31 5.43
C SER A 106 4.88 9.88 5.37
N MET A 107 5.35 10.27 4.18
CA MET A 107 6.63 10.97 4.03
C MET A 107 6.65 12.30 4.78
N LEU A 108 5.57 13.08 4.70
CA LEU A 108 5.46 14.35 5.42
C LEU A 108 5.44 14.14 6.94
N SER A 109 4.72 13.13 7.42
CA SER A 109 4.72 12.73 8.84
C SER A 109 6.14 12.37 9.30
N LEU A 110 6.88 11.57 8.52
CA LEU A 110 8.26 11.19 8.84
C LEU A 110 9.19 12.41 8.87
N LEU A 111 9.08 13.32 7.90
CA LEU A 111 9.90 14.53 7.85
C LEU A 111 9.65 15.41 9.08
N ILE A 112 8.39 15.69 9.42
CA ILE A 112 8.03 16.52 10.58
C ILE A 112 8.51 15.87 11.88
N GLY A 113 8.34 14.55 12.03
CA GLY A 113 8.81 13.80 13.20
C GLY A 113 10.33 13.74 13.34
N LEU A 114 11.08 13.81 12.23
CA LEU A 114 12.54 13.91 12.27
C LEU A 114 12.99 15.35 12.57
N PHE A 115 12.35 16.36 11.97
CA PHE A 115 12.64 17.76 12.24
C PHE A 115 12.37 18.14 13.69
N SER A 116 11.37 17.54 14.33
CA SER A 116 11.07 17.77 15.75
C SER A 116 12.21 17.36 16.70
N LEU A 117 13.05 16.40 16.29
CA LEU A 117 14.23 15.99 17.05
C LEU A 117 15.36 17.02 16.97
N CYS A 118 15.46 17.75 15.85
CA CYS A 118 16.56 18.67 15.59
C CYS A 118 16.23 20.13 15.93
N TRP A 119 14.95 20.53 15.88
CA TRP A 119 14.54 21.92 16.03
C TRP A 119 13.41 22.07 17.05
N SER A 120 13.75 22.47 18.28
CA SER A 120 12.78 22.83 19.32
C SER A 120 12.24 24.24 19.09
N SER A 121 11.31 24.40 18.14
CA SER A 121 10.60 25.66 17.93
C SER A 121 9.44 25.78 18.94
N LYS A 122 9.47 26.82 19.78
CA LYS A 122 8.52 27.01 20.90
C LYS A 122 7.07 27.32 20.51
N GLY A 123 6.74 27.40 19.21
CA GLY A 123 5.44 27.89 18.72
C GLY A 123 4.58 26.87 18.00
N CYS A 124 5.08 25.66 17.74
CA CYS A 124 4.32 24.61 17.07
C CYS A 124 4.52 23.30 17.83
N ASN A 125 3.48 22.48 17.98
CA ASN A 125 3.57 21.15 18.57
C ASN A 125 3.81 20.14 17.43
N PRO A 126 5.08 19.87 17.06
CA PRO A 126 5.38 19.04 15.90
C PRO A 126 4.94 17.58 16.10
N TYR A 127 4.83 17.12 17.36
CA TYR A 127 4.36 15.77 17.67
C TYR A 127 2.88 15.60 17.35
N GLN A 128 2.04 16.58 17.70
CA GLN A 128 0.63 16.57 17.28
C GLN A 128 0.47 16.67 15.77
N ALA A 129 1.25 17.54 15.11
CA ALA A 129 1.23 17.64 13.65
C ALA A 129 1.61 16.30 12.98
N THR A 130 2.68 15.66 13.48
CA THR A 130 3.13 14.34 13.02
C THR A 130 2.06 13.28 13.22
N GLY A 131 1.41 13.27 14.39
CA GLY A 131 0.29 12.38 14.71
C GLY A 131 -0.91 12.60 13.78
N ALA A 132 -1.24 13.86 13.45
CA ALA A 132 -2.32 14.17 12.51
C ALA A 132 -2.04 13.63 11.10
N PHE A 133 -0.82 13.79 10.58
CA PHE A 133 -0.43 13.22 9.28
C PHE A 133 -0.34 11.69 9.30
N ALA A 134 0.07 11.09 10.42
CA ALA A 134 0.03 9.63 10.59
C ALA A 134 -1.42 9.11 10.60
N ASN A 135 -2.35 9.84 11.24
CA ASN A 135 -3.77 9.51 11.22
C ASN A 135 -4.39 9.66 9.82
N LEU A 136 -4.03 10.72 9.09
CA LEU A 136 -4.46 10.91 7.71
C LEU A 136 -3.96 9.76 6.83
N THR A 137 -2.70 9.34 7.00
CA THR A 137 -2.14 8.17 6.32
C THR A 137 -2.95 6.90 6.62
N PHE A 138 -3.28 6.67 7.90
CA PHE A 138 -4.14 5.56 8.30
C PHE A 138 -5.49 5.57 7.56
N LEU A 139 -6.19 6.71 7.56
CA LEU A 139 -7.49 6.82 6.90
C LEU A 139 -7.39 6.55 5.40
N LEU A 140 -6.38 7.13 4.73
CA LEU A 140 -6.17 6.94 3.29
C LEU A 140 -5.86 5.48 2.95
N LEU A 141 -4.97 4.83 3.71
CA LEU A 141 -4.64 3.42 3.51
C LEU A 141 -5.83 2.51 3.83
N ALA A 142 -6.52 2.74 4.94
CA ALA A 142 -7.66 1.92 5.36
C ALA A 142 -8.77 1.94 4.31
N VAL A 143 -9.09 3.11 3.74
CA VAL A 143 -10.06 3.25 2.66
C VAL A 143 -9.54 2.58 1.38
N ALA A 144 -8.29 2.81 0.99
CA ALA A 144 -7.70 2.21 -0.21
C ALA A 144 -7.72 0.67 -0.18
N ILE A 145 -7.28 0.08 0.93
CA ILE A 145 -7.19 -1.37 1.11
C ILE A 145 -8.57 -1.99 1.23
N SER A 146 -9.49 -1.35 1.95
CA SER A 146 -10.85 -1.85 2.12
C SER A 146 -11.60 -1.83 0.78
N LEU A 147 -11.46 -0.76 0.00
CA LEU A 147 -12.06 -0.64 -1.31
C LEU A 147 -11.45 -1.64 -2.30
N PHE A 148 -10.12 -1.77 -2.33
CA PHE A 148 -9.44 -2.76 -3.16
C PHE A 148 -9.83 -4.18 -2.78
N GLY A 149 -9.76 -4.53 -1.49
CA GLY A 149 -10.07 -5.86 -0.98
C GLY A 149 -11.53 -6.24 -1.22
N ALA A 150 -12.49 -5.34 -0.95
CA ALA A 150 -13.91 -5.59 -1.17
C ALA A 150 -14.23 -5.77 -2.66
N LYS A 151 -13.69 -4.92 -3.54
CA LYS A 151 -13.93 -5.02 -5.00
C LYS A 151 -13.24 -6.25 -5.61
N ALA A 152 -12.01 -6.53 -5.20
CA ALA A 152 -11.29 -7.73 -5.64
C ALA A 152 -12.01 -9.01 -5.20
N TYR A 153 -12.55 -9.05 -3.98
CA TYR A 153 -13.29 -10.21 -3.46
C TYR A 153 -14.68 -10.35 -4.09
N LEU A 154 -15.49 -9.29 -4.09
CA LEU A 154 -16.90 -9.36 -4.50
C LEU A 154 -17.08 -9.46 -6.02
N GLU A 155 -16.29 -8.73 -6.81
CA GLU A 155 -16.46 -8.67 -8.26
C GLU A 155 -15.58 -9.70 -8.99
N ASN A 156 -14.36 -9.93 -8.47
CA ASN A 156 -13.35 -10.73 -9.16
C ASN A 156 -13.05 -12.08 -8.48
N LYS A 157 -13.73 -12.38 -7.36
CA LYS A 157 -13.56 -13.62 -6.60
C LYS A 157 -12.10 -13.91 -6.22
N ALA A 158 -11.35 -12.86 -5.88
CA ALA A 158 -9.99 -13.03 -5.39
C ALA A 158 -9.98 -13.81 -4.08
N GLU A 159 -9.21 -14.88 -4.01
CA GLU A 159 -9.06 -15.75 -2.86
C GLU A 159 -7.80 -15.41 -2.05
N VAL A 160 -7.84 -15.73 -0.76
CA VAL A 160 -6.64 -15.76 0.09
C VAL A 160 -6.00 -17.13 -0.09
N LEU A 161 -4.68 -17.21 -0.29
CA LEU A 161 -3.97 -18.49 -0.37
C LEU A 161 -4.30 -19.33 0.87
N THR A 162 -5.01 -20.44 0.66
CA THR A 162 -5.19 -21.48 1.67
C THR A 162 -4.63 -22.79 1.13
N ASP A 163 -4.09 -23.65 2.00
CA ASP A 163 -3.47 -24.94 1.62
C ASP A 163 -4.40 -25.88 0.81
N LYS A 164 -5.69 -25.55 0.68
CA LYS A 164 -6.70 -26.33 -0.04
C LYS A 164 -7.03 -25.80 -1.44
N SER A 165 -6.41 -24.72 -1.92
CA SER A 165 -6.69 -24.11 -3.23
C SER A 165 -6.05 -24.91 -4.38
N ARG A 166 -6.38 -26.20 -4.52
CA ARG A 166 -5.71 -27.11 -5.46
C ARG A 166 -6.53 -27.58 -6.66
N ASP A 167 -7.74 -27.07 -6.94
CA ASP A 167 -8.45 -27.62 -8.12
C ASP A 167 -9.66 -26.84 -8.67
N THR A 168 -9.66 -25.49 -8.66
CA THR A 168 -10.77 -24.75 -9.31
C THR A 168 -10.29 -23.62 -10.21
N ASP A 169 -10.96 -23.55 -11.36
CA ASP A 169 -10.75 -22.64 -12.48
C ASP A 169 -10.45 -21.20 -12.07
N HIS A 170 -9.25 -20.73 -12.44
CA HIS A 170 -8.70 -19.37 -12.23
C HIS A 170 -8.54 -18.98 -10.76
N ILE A 171 -7.30 -18.98 -10.27
CA ILE A 171 -7.01 -18.52 -8.91
C ILE A 171 -6.45 -17.09 -9.01
N LEU A 172 -7.32 -16.13 -8.70
CA LEU A 172 -6.93 -14.75 -8.38
C LEU A 172 -6.54 -14.71 -6.91
N LEU A 173 -5.29 -14.35 -6.60
CA LEU A 173 -4.75 -14.40 -5.25
C LEU A 173 -4.34 -13.01 -4.79
N PHE A 174 -4.62 -12.67 -3.53
CA PHE A 174 -4.03 -11.49 -2.92
C PHE A 174 -2.52 -11.67 -2.80
N GLY A 175 -1.78 -10.76 -3.43
CA GLY A 175 -0.33 -10.73 -3.42
C GLY A 175 0.25 -10.18 -2.12
N TRP A 176 1.55 -10.33 -1.93
CA TRP A 176 2.21 -9.94 -0.68
C TRP A 176 2.21 -8.43 -0.46
N SER A 177 2.26 -7.63 -1.53
CA SER A 177 2.27 -6.16 -1.44
C SER A 177 0.99 -5.64 -0.82
N PHE A 178 -0.15 -6.29 -1.10
CA PHE A 178 -1.42 -5.98 -0.47
C PHE A 178 -1.36 -6.20 1.05
N TRP A 179 -0.81 -7.32 1.50
CA TRP A 179 -0.63 -7.61 2.94
C TRP A 179 0.35 -6.66 3.63
N VAL A 180 1.39 -6.20 2.91
CA VAL A 180 2.29 -5.16 3.43
C VAL A 180 1.57 -3.84 3.61
N ALA A 181 0.63 -3.46 2.72
CA ALA A 181 -0.23 -2.29 2.94
C ALA A 181 -1.14 -2.47 4.16
N VAL A 182 -1.73 -3.66 4.36
CA VAL A 182 -2.54 -3.98 5.56
C VAL A 182 -1.71 -3.81 6.83
N GLY A 183 -0.50 -4.37 6.87
CA GLY A 183 0.42 -4.23 8.00
C GLY A 183 0.83 -2.77 8.25
N SER A 184 1.12 -2.02 7.18
CA SER A 184 1.45 -0.60 7.26
C SER A 184 0.30 0.22 7.82
N THR A 185 -0.94 -0.12 7.48
CA THR A 185 -2.15 0.55 7.99
C THR A 185 -2.28 0.37 9.50
N ALA A 186 -2.12 -0.86 10.00
CA ALA A 186 -2.17 -1.12 11.44
C ALA A 186 -1.07 -0.35 12.20
N LEU A 187 0.16 -0.35 11.67
CA LEU A 187 1.28 0.40 12.25
C LEU A 187 1.07 1.92 12.20
N SER A 188 0.43 2.45 11.15
CA SER A 188 0.12 3.87 11.04
C SER A 188 -0.86 4.35 12.12
N LEU A 189 -1.85 3.52 12.48
CA LEU A 189 -2.78 3.80 13.57
C LEU A 189 -2.06 3.81 14.92
N ILE A 190 -1.22 2.81 15.18
CA ILE A 190 -0.43 2.73 16.41
C ILE A 190 0.48 3.95 16.53
N ALA A 191 1.19 4.29 15.46
CA ALA A 191 2.06 5.46 15.40
C ALA A 191 1.30 6.76 15.71
N SER A 192 0.14 6.96 15.08
CA SER A 192 -0.74 8.12 15.30
C SER A 192 -1.10 8.27 16.79
N ILE A 193 -1.57 7.21 17.42
CA ILE A 193 -1.95 7.21 18.84
C ILE A 193 -0.75 7.57 19.72
N LEU A 194 0.41 6.97 19.46
CA LEU A 194 1.63 7.26 20.23
C LEU A 194 2.02 8.74 20.11
N TYR A 195 1.99 9.33 18.92
CA TYR A 195 2.31 10.75 18.72
C TYR A 195 1.33 11.69 19.42
N PHE A 196 0.03 11.38 19.41
CA PHE A 196 -0.95 12.17 20.17
C PHE A 196 -0.69 12.08 21.68
N CYS A 197 -0.32 10.91 22.20
CA CYS A 197 0.05 10.76 23.61
C CYS A 197 1.30 11.58 23.98
N VAL A 198 2.34 11.58 23.12
CA VAL A 198 3.53 12.44 23.33
C VAL A 198 3.14 13.92 23.32
N GLY A 199 2.39 14.34 22.31
CA GLY A 199 2.06 15.74 22.09
C GLY A 199 1.21 16.34 23.22
N ARG A 200 0.34 15.55 23.86
CA ARG A 200 -0.44 15.98 25.02
C ARG A 200 0.42 16.11 26.29
N ASN A 201 1.35 15.18 26.50
CA ASN A 201 2.25 15.26 27.65
C ASN A 201 3.12 16.54 27.59
N GLU A 202 3.61 16.94 26.41
CA GLU A 202 4.38 18.18 26.28
C GLU A 202 3.57 19.46 26.54
N GLU A 203 2.25 19.45 26.32
CA GLU A 203 1.37 20.57 26.64
C GLU A 203 1.13 20.71 28.15
N GLU A 204 1.11 19.61 28.90
CA GLU A 204 0.93 19.64 30.36
C GLU A 204 2.18 20.15 31.12
N TYR A 205 3.37 20.11 30.50
CA TYR A 205 4.64 20.53 31.12
C TYR A 205 5.12 21.94 30.71
N ASN A 206 4.41 22.63 29.81
CA ASN A 206 4.71 24.02 29.39
C ASN A 206 3.71 25.01 30.00
#